data_AF-A0A7Y3AKB6-F1
#
_entry.id   AF-A0A7Y3AKB6-F1
#
_cell.length_a   1.000
_cell.length_b   1.000
_cell.length_c   1.000
_cell.angle_alpha   90.00
_cell.angle_beta   90.00
_cell.angle_gamma   90.00
#
_symmetry.space_group_name_H-M   'P 1'
#
loop_
_entity.id
_entity.type
_entity.pdbx_description
1 polymer ?
#
loop_
_entity_poly.entity_id
_entity_poly.type
_entity_poly.pdbx_seq_one_letter_code
_entity_poly.pdbx_strand_id
1 'polypeptide(L)'
;IVFTVQGGTLFPAGAGYNGSFEVLKTYLSRDYLWNAVRQLGGAYGCFIQFSHITGNCALISYRDPQVRKTYDVYNQLSAIVSAIDLTQQGLEQLIIGTYGAFDPHQSSAARGAAARNEYLSGITKEKKQQRLREITSTTQSDMKSFAEHFTQMNNRCHRAIIGNRAKIEQDQDLFDALSEL
;
A
#
# COMPACT_ATOMS: atom_id res chain seq x y z
N ILE A 1 15.74 12.41 11.28
CA ILE A 1 14.90 11.41 10.60
C ILE A 1 13.52 11.38 11.24
N VAL A 2 12.51 10.95 10.49
CA VAL A 2 11.13 10.79 10.93
C VAL A 2 10.58 9.43 10.46
N PHE A 3 9.42 9.08 10.98
CA PHE A 3 8.60 7.95 10.56
C PHE A 3 7.21 8.50 10.32
N THR A 4 6.72 8.37 9.09
CA THR A 4 5.46 8.96 8.66
C THR A 4 4.44 7.88 8.36
N VAL A 5 3.16 8.18 8.61
CA VAL A 5 2.02 7.35 8.24
C VAL A 5 0.95 8.27 7.65
N GLN A 6 0.44 7.92 6.47
CA GLN A 6 -0.85 8.41 5.95
C GLN A 6 -1.78 7.22 5.77
N GLY A 7 -2.86 7.15 6.56
CA GLY A 7 -3.77 6.02 6.57
C GLY A 7 -5.23 6.41 6.46
N GLY A 8 -6.05 5.52 5.90
CA GLY A 8 -7.48 5.73 5.75
C GLY A 8 -8.18 4.48 5.25
N THR A 9 -9.50 4.55 5.11
CA THR A 9 -10.28 3.48 4.49
C THR A 9 -10.18 3.59 2.97
N LEU A 10 -9.58 2.58 2.33
CA LEU A 10 -9.47 2.49 0.88
C LEU A 10 -10.67 1.74 0.27
N PHE A 11 -11.11 0.67 0.95
CA PHE A 11 -12.27 -0.13 0.56
C PHE A 11 -13.27 -0.18 1.73
N PRO A 12 -14.35 0.60 1.73
CA PRO A 12 -15.34 0.56 2.80
C PRO A 12 -15.86 -0.87 3.03
N ALA A 13 -15.67 -1.40 4.24
CA ALA A 13 -15.99 -2.80 4.60
C ALA A 13 -15.35 -3.86 3.67
N GLY A 14 -14.20 -3.54 3.04
CA GLY A 14 -13.54 -4.40 2.07
C GLY A 14 -14.22 -4.49 0.70
N ALA A 15 -15.31 -3.75 0.47
CA ALA A 15 -16.00 -3.73 -0.82
C ALA A 15 -15.12 -3.11 -1.91
N GLY A 16 -15.00 -3.79 -3.05
CA GLY A 16 -14.14 -3.38 -4.16
C GLY A 16 -12.74 -4.01 -4.16
N TYR A 17 -12.34 -4.67 -3.07
CA TYR A 17 -11.09 -5.44 -3.05
C TYR A 17 -11.17 -6.68 -3.94
N ASN A 18 -10.14 -6.89 -4.77
CA ASN A 18 -9.93 -8.10 -5.56
C ASN A 18 -8.42 -8.34 -5.77
N GLY A 19 -8.06 -9.46 -6.41
CA GLY A 19 -6.67 -9.85 -6.67
C GLY A 19 -5.87 -8.85 -7.50
N SER A 20 -6.50 -8.07 -8.39
CA SER A 20 -5.81 -7.04 -9.17
C SER A 20 -5.27 -5.90 -8.31
N PHE A 21 -5.87 -5.64 -7.15
CA PHE A 21 -5.32 -4.71 -6.17
C PHE A 21 -3.97 -5.19 -5.63
N GLU A 22 -3.74 -6.51 -5.49
CA GLU A 22 -2.44 -7.04 -5.04
C GLU A 22 -1.34 -6.77 -6.07
N VAL A 23 -1.67 -6.82 -7.37
CA VAL A 23 -0.75 -6.45 -8.45
C VAL A 23 -0.45 -4.95 -8.42
N LEU A 24 -1.49 -4.13 -8.25
CA LEU A 24 -1.31 -2.68 -8.09
C LEU A 24 -0.44 -2.35 -6.87
N LYS A 25 -0.70 -2.98 -5.72
CA LYS A 25 0.10 -2.77 -4.50
C LYS A 25 1.56 -3.16 -4.71
N THR A 26 1.83 -4.23 -5.46
CA THR A 26 3.20 -4.61 -5.85
C THR A 26 3.86 -3.52 -6.70
N TYR A 27 3.16 -2.98 -7.70
CA TYR A 27 3.64 -1.86 -8.51
C TYR A 27 3.94 -0.62 -7.65
N LEU A 28 2.97 -0.17 -6.84
CA LEU A 28 3.15 1.00 -5.99
C LEU A 28 4.30 0.85 -5.00
N SER A 29 4.48 -0.34 -4.43
CA SER A 29 5.53 -0.60 -3.43
C SER A 29 6.92 -0.71 -4.04
N ARG A 30 7.05 -1.38 -5.19
CA ARG A 30 8.36 -1.72 -5.78
C ARG A 30 8.84 -0.72 -6.81
N ASP A 31 7.92 0.06 -7.40
CA ASP A 31 8.26 1.06 -8.40
C ASP A 31 8.02 2.47 -7.84
N TYR A 32 6.76 2.92 -7.76
CA TYR A 32 6.47 4.32 -7.45
C TYR A 32 7.02 4.80 -6.09
N LEU A 33 6.63 4.17 -4.98
CA LEU A 33 7.05 4.59 -3.65
C LEU A 33 8.55 4.33 -3.42
N TRP A 34 9.07 3.23 -3.96
CA TRP A 34 10.51 2.95 -3.89
C TRP A 34 11.32 4.05 -4.54
N ASN A 35 10.96 4.45 -5.77
CA ASN A 35 11.65 5.49 -6.50
C ASN A 35 11.45 6.87 -5.83
N ALA A 36 10.22 7.23 -5.50
CA ALA A 36 9.89 8.57 -5.02
C ALA A 36 10.31 8.83 -3.55
N VAL A 37 10.01 7.89 -2.64
CA VAL A 37 10.24 8.06 -1.19
C VAL A 37 11.65 7.60 -0.80
N ARG A 38 12.10 6.44 -1.31
CA ARG A 38 13.40 5.87 -0.93
C ARG A 38 14.53 6.39 -1.81
N GLN A 39 14.49 6.15 -3.12
CA GLN A 39 15.62 6.47 -4.02
C GLN A 39 15.84 7.99 -4.16
N LEU A 40 14.78 8.76 -4.43
CA LEU A 40 14.84 10.21 -4.63
C LEU A 40 14.56 11.01 -3.34
N GLY A 41 13.84 10.42 -2.39
CA GLY A 41 13.53 11.05 -1.10
C GLY A 41 14.62 10.83 -0.04
N GLY A 42 15.36 9.74 -0.13
CA GLY A 42 16.42 9.38 0.82
C GLY A 42 15.93 8.61 2.06
N ALA A 43 14.66 8.19 2.10
CA ALA A 43 14.16 7.36 3.19
C ALA A 43 14.81 5.97 3.16
N TYR A 44 14.99 5.34 4.33
CA TYR A 44 15.50 3.97 4.37
C TYR A 44 14.50 2.96 3.82
N GLY A 45 13.20 3.19 4.03
CA GLY A 45 12.15 2.29 3.55
C GLY A 45 10.81 2.98 3.41
N CYS A 46 9.96 2.37 2.59
CA CYS A 46 8.56 2.76 2.39
C CYS A 46 7.70 1.50 2.25
N PHE A 47 6.49 1.53 2.79
CA PHE A 47 5.62 0.36 2.84
C PHE A 47 4.17 0.74 2.61
N ILE A 48 3.40 -0.22 2.09
CA ILE A 48 1.95 -0.19 2.08
C ILE A 48 1.45 -1.29 3.01
N GLN A 49 0.76 -0.91 4.07
CA GLN A 49 0.01 -1.83 4.91
C GLN A 49 -1.45 -1.80 4.49
N PHE A 50 -2.03 -2.97 4.26
CA PHE A 50 -3.42 -3.09 3.84
C PHE A 50 -4.08 -4.29 4.52
N SER A 51 -5.30 -4.07 5.00
CA SER A 51 -6.17 -5.12 5.53
C SER A 51 -7.37 -5.31 4.61
N HIS A 52 -7.50 -6.48 3.99
CA HIS A 52 -8.67 -6.79 3.17
C HIS A 52 -9.95 -7.07 3.99
N ILE A 53 -9.82 -7.24 5.30
CA ILE A 53 -10.96 -7.47 6.21
C ILE A 53 -11.64 -6.13 6.51
N THR A 54 -10.86 -5.11 6.86
CA THR A 54 -11.38 -3.77 7.18
C THR A 54 -11.40 -2.84 5.98
N GLY A 55 -10.57 -3.13 4.98
CA GLY A 55 -10.31 -2.28 3.82
C GLY A 55 -9.47 -1.04 4.12
N ASN A 56 -8.85 -0.98 5.29
CA ASN A 56 -7.95 0.11 5.64
C ASN A 56 -6.58 -0.06 4.97
N CYS A 57 -6.04 1.06 4.53
CA CYS A 57 -4.72 1.18 3.91
C CYS A 57 -3.89 2.22 4.67
N ALA A 58 -2.59 1.97 4.80
CA ALA A 58 -1.63 2.90 5.36
C ALA A 58 -0.36 2.93 4.51
N LEU A 59 0.07 4.14 4.17
CA LEU A 59 1.32 4.45 3.49
C LEU A 59 2.32 4.88 4.54
N ILE A 60 3.48 4.25 4.56
CA ILE A 60 4.44 4.39 5.66
C ILE A 60 5.82 4.70 5.09
N SER A 61 6.53 5.66 5.69
CA SER A 61 7.97 5.84 5.49
C SER A 61 8.75 5.56 6.76
N TYR A 62 9.96 5.02 6.60
CA TYR A 62 10.79 4.56 7.70
C TYR A 62 12.19 5.17 7.61
N ARG A 63 12.61 5.82 8.70
CA ARG A 63 13.85 6.63 8.79
C ARG A 63 13.97 7.61 7.63
N ASP A 64 12.92 8.38 7.44
CA ASP A 64 12.77 9.32 6.35
C ASP A 64 13.44 10.67 6.70
N PRO A 65 14.27 11.25 5.82
CA PRO A 65 14.76 12.61 6.01
C PRO A 65 13.73 13.67 5.60
N GLN A 66 12.66 13.31 4.89
CA GLN A 66 11.63 14.22 4.38
C GLN A 66 10.34 14.14 5.20
N VAL A 67 9.61 15.25 5.25
CA VAL A 67 8.24 15.29 5.83
C VAL A 67 7.25 15.64 4.71
N ARG A 68 7.18 16.91 4.29
CA ARG A 68 6.23 17.35 3.25
C ARG A 68 6.35 16.59 1.93
N LYS A 69 7.57 16.44 1.41
CA LYS A 69 7.81 15.73 0.14
C LYS A 69 7.22 14.31 0.15
N THR A 70 7.27 13.62 1.28
CA THR A 70 6.72 12.27 1.42
C THR A 70 5.19 12.28 1.41
N TYR A 71 4.55 13.22 2.11
CA TYR A 71 3.09 13.38 2.04
C TYR A 71 2.61 13.82 0.66
N ASP A 72 3.37 14.65 -0.06
CA ASP A 72 3.06 15.02 -1.45
C ASP A 72 3.06 13.81 -2.39
N VAL A 73 4.02 12.90 -2.21
CA VAL A 73 4.07 11.62 -2.93
C VAL A 73 2.84 10.76 -2.62
N TYR A 74 2.40 10.72 -1.36
CA TYR A 74 1.19 9.99 -0.99
C TYR A 74 -0.08 10.61 -1.60
N ASN A 75 -0.15 11.94 -1.65
CA ASN A 75 -1.29 12.65 -2.23
C ASN A 75 -1.41 12.46 -3.75
N GLN A 76 -0.30 12.17 -4.44
CA GLN A 76 -0.27 11.93 -5.88
C GLN A 76 -0.70 10.53 -6.31
N LEU A 77 -0.92 9.59 -5.38
CA LEU A 77 -1.21 8.20 -5.71
C LEU A 77 -2.37 8.02 -6.70
N SER A 78 -3.47 8.75 -6.53
CA SER A 78 -4.61 8.66 -7.46
C SER A 78 -4.20 8.99 -8.90
N ALA A 79 -3.46 10.08 -9.09
CA ALA A 79 -2.96 10.47 -10.41
C ALA A 79 -2.02 9.40 -11.00
N ILE A 80 -1.08 8.89 -10.19
CA ILE A 80 -0.14 7.86 -10.61
C ILE A 80 -0.86 6.58 -11.02
N VAL A 81 -1.85 6.15 -10.24
CA VAL A 81 -2.66 4.96 -10.55
C VAL A 81 -3.45 5.15 -11.84
N SER A 82 -4.03 6.33 -12.06
CA SER A 82 -4.79 6.62 -13.28
C SER A 82 -3.90 6.66 -14.54
N ALA A 83 -2.64 7.07 -14.38
CA ALA A 83 -1.68 7.27 -15.46
C ALA A 83 -0.77 6.05 -15.72
N ILE A 84 -1.04 4.90 -15.10
CA ILE A 84 -0.26 3.68 -15.31
C ILE A 84 -0.14 3.38 -16.81
N ASP A 85 1.07 3.28 -17.32
CA ASP A 85 1.32 2.87 -18.69
C ASP A 85 2.52 1.91 -18.70
N LEU A 86 2.20 0.62 -18.64
CA LEU A 86 3.17 -0.46 -18.55
C LEU A 86 3.31 -1.13 -19.90
N THR A 87 4.52 -1.56 -20.21
CA THR A 87 4.72 -2.56 -21.26
C THR A 87 4.06 -3.87 -20.83
N GLN A 88 3.70 -4.72 -21.80
CA GLN A 88 3.18 -6.06 -21.51
C GLN A 88 4.14 -6.84 -20.60
N GLN A 89 5.44 -6.80 -20.90
CA GLN A 89 6.46 -7.45 -20.09
C GLN A 89 6.51 -6.89 -18.66
N GLY A 90 6.35 -5.59 -18.48
CA GLY A 90 6.30 -4.95 -17.16
C GLY A 90 5.10 -5.44 -16.33
N LEU A 91 3.92 -5.54 -16.94
CA LEU A 91 2.74 -6.10 -16.29
C LEU A 91 2.94 -7.58 -15.92
N GLU A 92 3.48 -8.39 -16.82
CA GLU A 92 3.78 -9.81 -16.57
C GLU A 92 4.75 -9.99 -15.39
N GLN A 93 5.80 -9.18 -15.31
CA GLN A 93 6.75 -9.20 -14.19
C GLN A 93 6.08 -8.83 -12.85
N LEU A 94 5.15 -7.86 -12.85
CA LEU A 94 4.38 -7.52 -11.66
C LEU A 94 3.46 -8.68 -11.23
N ILE A 95 2.80 -9.34 -12.18
CA ILE A 95 1.95 -10.51 -11.91
C ILE A 95 2.79 -11.64 -11.30
N ILE A 96 3.93 -11.98 -11.91
CA ILE A 96 4.86 -13.00 -11.39
C ILE A 96 5.35 -12.62 -9.99
N GLY A 97 5.75 -11.37 -9.79
CA GLY A 97 6.22 -10.87 -8.50
C GLY A 97 5.15 -10.88 -7.40
N THR A 98 3.88 -10.73 -7.79
CA THR A 98 2.71 -10.81 -6.90
C THR A 98 2.38 -12.27 -6.59
N TYR A 99 2.35 -13.14 -7.61
CA TYR A 99 2.12 -14.57 -7.46
C TYR A 99 3.14 -15.22 -6.51
N GLY A 100 4.43 -14.89 -6.66
CA GLY A 100 5.48 -15.45 -5.81
C GLY A 100 5.32 -15.10 -4.32
N ALA A 101 4.65 -13.99 -4.00
CA ALA A 101 4.35 -13.60 -2.62
C ALA A 101 3.04 -14.19 -2.09
N PHE A 102 2.20 -14.76 -2.95
CA PHE A 102 0.87 -15.26 -2.60
C PHE A 102 0.92 -16.59 -1.84
N ASP A 103 1.84 -17.49 -2.21
CA ASP A 103 2.01 -18.80 -1.56
C ASP A 103 3.48 -19.07 -1.21
N PRO A 104 4.03 -18.36 -0.20
CA PRO A 104 5.42 -18.51 0.19
C PRO A 104 5.67 -19.87 0.86
N HIS A 105 6.90 -20.38 0.73
CA HIS A 105 7.33 -21.53 1.52
C HIS A 105 7.29 -21.21 3.03
N GLN A 106 6.64 -22.09 3.79
CA GLN A 106 6.37 -21.89 5.21
C GLN A 106 6.73 -23.14 6.01
N SER A 107 7.26 -22.92 7.23
CA SER A 107 7.41 -23.98 8.23
C SER A 107 6.03 -24.48 8.70
N SER A 108 5.99 -25.68 9.30
CA SER A 108 4.74 -26.25 9.81
C SER A 108 4.02 -25.33 10.81
N ALA A 109 4.78 -24.66 11.69
CA ALA A 109 4.22 -23.70 12.64
C ALA A 109 3.60 -22.47 11.96
N ALA A 110 4.29 -21.91 10.95
CA ALA A 110 3.78 -20.77 10.18
C ALA A 110 2.52 -21.14 9.40
N ARG A 111 2.48 -22.33 8.79
CA ARG A 111 1.29 -22.86 8.10
C ARG A 111 0.09 -22.99 9.05
N GLY A 112 0.31 -23.49 10.27
CA GLY A 112 -0.75 -23.60 11.27
C GLY A 112 -1.30 -22.23 11.70
N ALA A 113 -0.42 -21.24 11.90
CA ALA A 113 -0.84 -19.88 12.22
C ALA A 113 -1.61 -19.22 11.07
N ALA A 114 -1.16 -19.39 9.82
CA ALA A 114 -1.85 -18.89 8.63
C ALA A 114 -3.24 -19.51 8.49
N ALA A 115 -3.36 -20.84 8.59
CA ALA A 115 -4.63 -21.55 8.51
C ALA A 115 -5.63 -21.11 9.59
N ARG A 116 -5.16 -20.90 10.83
CA ARG A 116 -5.99 -20.36 11.92
C ARG A 116 -6.49 -18.95 11.59
N ASN A 117 -5.61 -18.06 11.15
CA ASN A 117 -5.99 -16.68 10.82
C ASN A 117 -6.98 -16.63 9.65
N GLU A 118 -6.79 -17.47 8.63
CA GLU A 118 -7.70 -17.62 7.49
C GLU A 118 -9.08 -18.09 7.93
N TYR A 119 -9.14 -19.12 8.78
CA TYR A 119 -10.39 -19.63 9.34
C TYR A 119 -11.14 -18.54 10.12
N LEU A 120 -10.45 -17.85 11.03
CA LEU A 120 -11.04 -16.76 11.84
C LEU A 120 -11.47 -15.56 11.00
N SER A 121 -10.88 -15.37 9.81
CA SER A 121 -11.20 -14.28 8.89
C SER A 121 -12.18 -14.69 7.79
N GLY A 122 -12.70 -15.93 7.80
CA GLY A 122 -13.62 -16.43 6.77
C GLY A 122 -13.01 -16.51 5.37
N ILE A 123 -11.69 -16.72 5.28
CA ILE A 123 -10.96 -16.87 4.02
C ILE A 123 -10.95 -18.35 3.66
N THR A 124 -11.78 -18.73 2.67
CA THR A 124 -11.86 -20.12 2.22
C THR A 124 -10.83 -20.42 1.12
N LYS A 125 -10.63 -21.71 0.84
CA LYS A 125 -9.79 -22.15 -0.29
C LYS A 125 -10.31 -21.59 -1.62
N GLU A 126 -11.63 -21.53 -1.79
CA GLU A 126 -12.29 -21.03 -2.99
C GLU A 126 -12.01 -19.53 -3.17
N LYS A 127 -12.08 -18.74 -2.10
CA LYS A 127 -11.71 -17.31 -2.11
C LYS A 127 -10.24 -17.10 -2.46
N LYS A 128 -9.35 -17.95 -1.95
CA LYS A 128 -7.92 -17.91 -2.32
C LYS A 128 -7.71 -18.21 -3.81
N GLN A 129 -8.35 -19.26 -4.31
CA GLN A 129 -8.27 -19.63 -5.73
C GLN A 129 -8.87 -18.55 -6.64
N GLN A 130 -9.96 -17.91 -6.22
CA GLN A 130 -10.50 -16.76 -6.90
C GLN A 130 -9.50 -15.61 -6.96
N ARG A 131 -8.92 -15.22 -5.82
CA ARG A 131 -7.92 -14.15 -5.76
C ARG A 131 -6.71 -14.44 -6.65
N LEU A 132 -6.27 -15.70 -6.69
CA LEU A 132 -5.17 -16.12 -7.56
C LEU A 132 -5.51 -15.95 -9.04
N ARG A 133 -6.72 -16.35 -9.47
CA ARG A 133 -7.19 -16.12 -10.84
C ARG A 133 -7.20 -14.65 -11.19
N GLU A 134 -7.74 -13.81 -10.31
CA GLU A 134 -7.78 -12.35 -10.47
C GLU A 134 -6.37 -11.73 -10.59
N ILE A 135 -5.41 -12.20 -9.79
CA ILE A 135 -4.00 -11.80 -9.91
C ILE A 135 -3.46 -12.16 -11.30
N THR A 136 -3.64 -13.41 -11.73
CA THR A 136 -3.07 -13.90 -13.00
C THR A 136 -3.74 -13.31 -14.25
N SER A 137 -4.99 -12.82 -14.13
CA SER A 137 -5.74 -12.21 -15.23
C SER A 137 -5.75 -10.69 -15.20
N THR A 138 -4.93 -10.06 -14.34
CA THR A 138 -4.95 -8.61 -14.15
C THR A 138 -4.55 -7.87 -15.42
N THR A 139 -5.33 -6.86 -15.79
CA THR A 139 -5.02 -5.92 -16.86
C THR A 139 -4.63 -4.55 -16.28
N GLN A 140 -4.04 -3.69 -17.11
CA GLN A 140 -3.77 -2.30 -16.70
C GLN A 140 -5.05 -1.53 -16.40
N SER A 141 -6.17 -1.84 -17.08
CA SER A 141 -7.46 -1.21 -16.81
C SER A 141 -7.96 -1.55 -15.40
N ASP A 142 -7.76 -2.80 -14.96
CA ASP A 142 -8.13 -3.22 -13.61
C ASP A 142 -7.31 -2.46 -12.56
N MET A 143 -6.01 -2.28 -12.80
CA MET A 143 -5.15 -1.48 -11.92
C MET A 143 -5.60 -0.01 -11.85
N LYS A 144 -5.90 0.60 -13.00
CA LYS A 144 -6.37 2.00 -13.09
C LYS A 144 -7.70 2.22 -12.38
N SER A 145 -8.57 1.22 -12.33
CA SER A 145 -9.89 1.31 -11.69
C SER A 145 -9.83 1.68 -10.20
N PHE A 146 -8.68 1.46 -9.54
CA PHE A 146 -8.47 1.81 -8.14
C PHE A 146 -8.10 3.28 -7.89
N ALA A 147 -7.85 4.09 -8.93
CA ALA A 147 -7.45 5.49 -8.77
C ALA A 147 -8.44 6.29 -7.91
N GLU A 148 -9.75 6.12 -8.17
CA GLU A 148 -10.80 6.82 -7.44
C GLU A 148 -10.85 6.44 -5.95
N HIS A 149 -10.52 5.19 -5.61
CA HIS A 149 -10.44 4.75 -4.22
C HIS A 149 -9.34 5.52 -3.47
N PHE A 150 -8.19 5.77 -4.11
CA PHE A 150 -7.13 6.59 -3.51
C PHE A 150 -7.53 8.06 -3.39
N THR A 151 -8.30 8.61 -4.33
CA THR A 151 -8.89 9.95 -4.20
C THR A 151 -9.75 10.05 -2.94
N GLN A 152 -10.67 9.10 -2.76
CA GLN A 152 -11.58 9.07 -1.61
C GLN A 152 -10.85 8.86 -0.29
N MET A 153 -9.85 7.96 -0.28
CA MET A 153 -9.00 7.72 0.88
C MET A 153 -8.24 8.99 1.28
N ASN A 154 -7.62 9.71 0.33
CA ASN A 154 -6.86 10.92 0.61
C ASN A 154 -7.73 12.04 1.21
N ASN A 155 -8.97 12.19 0.76
CA ASN A 155 -9.92 13.18 1.29
C ASN A 155 -10.32 12.91 2.75
N ARG A 156 -10.13 11.68 3.25
CA ARG A 156 -10.53 11.25 4.60
C ARG A 156 -9.37 10.58 5.34
N CYS A 157 -8.14 10.88 4.94
CA CYS A 157 -6.97 10.25 5.54
C CYS A 157 -6.62 10.90 6.87
N HIS A 158 -5.89 10.14 7.69
CA HIS A 158 -5.24 10.62 8.89
C HIS A 158 -3.73 10.55 8.69
N ARG A 159 -3.04 11.57 9.16
CA ARG A 159 -1.58 11.64 9.14
C ARG A 159 -1.06 11.51 10.57
N ALA A 160 0.00 10.74 10.72
CA ALA A 160 0.73 10.64 11.98
C ALA A 160 2.23 10.63 11.68
N ILE A 161 3.00 11.33 12.52
CA ILE A 161 4.44 11.43 12.38
C ILE A 161 5.12 11.35 13.74
N ILE A 162 6.28 10.70 13.78
CA ILE A 162 7.16 10.69 14.94
C ILE A 162 8.60 10.88 14.48
N GLY A 163 9.39 11.67 15.22
CA GLY A 163 10.82 11.83 14.95
C GLY A 163 11.36 13.18 15.35
N ASN A 164 12.30 13.68 14.56
CA ASN A 164 13.01 14.93 14.85
C ASN A 164 12.06 16.14 14.89
N ARG A 165 12.01 16.83 16.03
CA ARG A 165 11.16 18.00 16.29
C ARG A 165 11.30 19.10 15.24
N ALA A 166 12.52 19.58 15.01
CA ALA A 166 12.76 20.69 14.09
C ALA A 166 12.23 20.42 12.66
N LYS A 167 12.33 19.17 12.18
CA LYS A 167 11.75 18.77 10.89
C LYS A 167 10.23 18.77 10.89
N ILE A 168 9.60 18.33 11.99
CA ILE A 168 8.14 18.28 12.09
C ILE A 168 7.58 19.70 12.20
N GLU A 169 8.19 20.55 13.02
CA GLU A 169 7.80 21.95 13.21
C GLU A 169 7.95 22.78 11.92
N GLN A 170 8.95 22.48 11.09
CA GLN A 170 9.12 23.12 9.79
C GLN A 170 7.92 22.90 8.85
N ASP A 171 7.25 21.75 8.96
CA ASP A 171 6.09 21.35 8.16
C ASP A 171 4.82 21.22 9.02
N GLN A 172 4.70 22.03 10.08
CA GLN A 172 3.62 21.93 11.06
C GLN A 172 2.21 22.16 10.48
N ASP A 173 2.08 22.90 9.37
CA ASP A 173 0.81 23.13 8.67
C ASP A 173 0.17 21.85 8.09
N LEU A 174 0.92 20.74 8.05
CA LEU A 174 0.40 19.44 7.63
C LEU A 174 -0.39 18.71 8.72
N PHE A 175 -0.40 19.20 9.96
CA PHE A 175 -0.93 18.51 11.13
C PHE A 175 -1.86 19.41 11.96
N ASP A 176 -2.94 18.82 12.48
CA ASP A 176 -3.89 19.55 13.34
C ASP A 176 -3.37 19.75 14.77
N ALA A 177 -2.48 18.87 15.23
CA ALA A 177 -1.92 18.89 16.57
C ALA A 177 -0.51 18.31 16.60
N LEU A 178 0.35 18.91 17.44
CA LEU A 178 1.69 18.42 17.76
C LEU A 178 1.81 18.26 19.27
N SER A 179 2.36 17.14 19.71
CA SER A 179 2.59 16.84 21.13
C SER A 179 3.99 16.27 21.34
N GLU A 180 4.62 16.65 22.43
CA GLU A 180 5.85 16.02 22.90
C GLU A 180 5.51 14.72 23.67
N LEU A 181 6.36 13.70 23.51
CA LEU A 181 6.27 12.42 24.22
C LEU A 181 7.10 12.44 25.49
#